data_AF-A0A7H8V9C5-F1
#
_entry.id   AF-A0A7H8V9C5-F1
#
_cell.length_a   1.000
_cell.length_b   1.000
_cell.length_c   1.000
_cell.angle_alpha   90.00
_cell.angle_beta   90.00
_cell.angle_gamma   90.00
#
_symmetry.space_group_name_H-M   'P 1'
#
loop_
_entity.id
_entity.type
_entity.pdbx_description
1 polymer ?
#
loop_
_entity_poly.entity_id
_entity_poly.type
_entity_poly.pdbx_seq_one_letter_code
_entity_poly.pdbx_strand_id
1 'polypeptide(L)'
;MLNKLQKFRQDLKKKGKGFTLVELIVVIIIIAIIAAVAIPAITSFQDNARKSRIQSEHRELVSAIQSYIGGSDDPGNPGEITLEKLAPYISKNAAKNSTNIADALAKNGQDSAHTISGTTLTSTFKPSGGGENKVWTYDWSANGVNKN
;
A
#
# COMPACT_ATOMS: atom_id res chain seq x y z
N MET A 1 48.82 19.12 41.99
CA MET A 1 47.77 18.92 40.94
C MET A 1 47.54 17.46 40.55
N LEU A 2 48.49 16.54 40.82
CA LEU A 2 48.40 15.11 40.47
C LEU A 2 47.30 14.31 41.22
N ASN A 3 46.99 14.64 42.47
CA ASN A 3 45.95 13.95 43.24
C ASN A 3 44.52 14.11 42.67
N LYS A 4 44.22 15.23 41.98
CA LYS A 4 42.91 15.43 41.36
C LYS A 4 42.72 14.56 40.11
N LEU A 5 43.79 14.32 39.36
CA LEU A 5 43.78 13.47 38.17
C LEU A 5 43.67 11.98 38.53
N GLN A 6 44.32 11.54 39.61
CA GLN A 6 44.18 10.16 40.09
C GLN A 6 42.77 9.86 40.60
N LYS A 7 42.14 10.81 41.33
CA LYS A 7 40.77 10.68 41.82
C LYS A 7 39.75 10.58 40.67
N PHE A 8 39.92 11.40 39.62
CA PHE A 8 39.09 11.35 38.41
C PHE A 8 39.18 10.00 37.67
N ARG A 9 40.38 9.42 37.54
CA ARG A 9 40.57 8.08 36.94
C ARG A 9 39.94 6.97 37.80
N GLN A 10 39.94 7.12 39.12
CA GLN A 10 39.33 6.16 40.03
C GLN A 10 37.79 6.22 39.99
N ASP A 11 37.21 7.41 39.81
CA ASP A 11 35.76 7.60 39.65
C ASP A 11 35.23 7.05 38.32
N LEU A 12 36.01 7.15 37.23
CA LEU A 12 35.66 6.52 35.94
C LEU A 12 35.65 4.98 36.03
N LYS A 13 36.58 4.37 36.77
CA LYS A 13 36.63 2.92 36.99
C LYS A 13 35.47 2.39 37.86
N LYS A 14 34.93 3.21 38.78
CA LYS A 14 33.82 2.83 39.66
C LYS A 14 32.43 2.99 39.01
N LYS A 15 32.31 3.74 37.90
CA LYS A 15 31.05 3.97 37.19
C LYS A 15 30.75 2.99 36.06
N GLY A 16 31.64 2.04 35.78
CA GLY A 16 31.42 1.00 34.78
C GLY A 16 30.54 -0.14 35.29
N LYS A 17 29.25 0.12 35.55
CA LYS A 17 28.26 -0.96 35.60
C LYS A 17 28.02 -1.40 34.15
N GLY A 18 28.70 -2.46 33.73
CA GLY A 18 28.49 -3.05 32.41
C GLY A 18 27.10 -3.68 32.30
N PHE A 19 26.50 -3.59 31.12
CA PHE A 19 25.26 -4.27 30.78
C PHE A 19 25.47 -5.79 30.89
N THR A 20 24.61 -6.49 31.62
CA THR A 20 24.74 -7.95 31.74
C THR A 20 24.12 -8.65 30.53
N LEU A 21 24.68 -9.80 30.14
CA LEU A 21 24.07 -10.62 29.07
C LEU A 21 22.64 -11.06 29.42
N VAL A 22 22.36 -11.28 30.71
CA VAL A 22 21.04 -11.67 31.20
C VAL A 22 20.01 -10.57 30.95
N GLU A 23 20.36 -9.30 31.21
CA GLU A 23 19.50 -8.15 30.90
C GLU A 23 19.18 -8.07 29.40
N LEU A 24 20.15 -8.38 28.52
CA LEU A 24 19.90 -8.41 27.07
C LEU A 24 18.92 -9.52 26.69
N ILE A 25 19.12 -10.72 27.26
CA ILE A 25 18.35 -11.91 26.91
C ILE A 25 16.88 -11.75 27.28
N VAL A 26 16.58 -11.20 28.47
CA VAL A 26 15.19 -10.98 28.88
C VAL A 26 14.48 -9.99 27.94
N VAL A 27 15.17 -8.93 27.50
CA VAL A 27 14.60 -7.93 26.60
C VAL A 27 14.27 -8.52 25.24
N ILE A 28 15.18 -9.30 24.63
CA ILE A 28 14.90 -9.92 23.32
C ILE A 28 13.77 -10.96 23.41
N ILE A 29 13.62 -11.66 24.55
CA ILE A 29 12.52 -12.60 24.77
C ILE A 29 11.18 -11.85 24.80
N ILE A 30 11.09 -10.74 25.53
CA ILE A 30 9.86 -9.94 25.59
C ILE A 30 9.53 -9.37 24.20
N ILE A 31 10.52 -8.83 23.48
CA ILE A 31 10.32 -8.33 22.11
C ILE A 31 9.86 -9.45 21.17
N ALA A 32 10.42 -10.66 21.27
CA ALA A 32 10.02 -11.79 20.43
C ALA A 32 8.55 -12.19 20.66
N ILE A 33 8.09 -12.22 21.91
CA ILE A 33 6.69 -12.53 22.24
C ILE A 33 5.76 -11.46 21.66
N ILE A 34 6.10 -10.18 21.83
CA ILE A 34 5.29 -9.06 21.29
C ILE A 34 5.28 -9.12 19.76
N ALA A 35 6.43 -9.32 19.12
CA ALA A 35 6.56 -9.38 17.67
C ALA A 35 5.74 -10.54 17.07
N ALA A 36 5.69 -11.70 17.73
CA ALA A 36 4.93 -12.86 17.27
C ALA A 36 3.42 -12.57 17.11
N VAL A 37 2.84 -11.75 17.98
CA VAL A 37 1.42 -11.37 17.90
C VAL A 37 1.21 -10.09 17.07
N ALA A 38 2.13 -9.13 17.17
CA ALA A 38 2.01 -7.83 16.52
C ALA A 38 2.17 -7.93 14.99
N ILE A 39 3.14 -8.70 14.48
CA ILE A 39 3.40 -8.83 13.04
C ILE A 39 2.15 -9.28 12.27
N PRO A 40 1.52 -10.44 12.58
CA PRO A 40 0.36 -10.91 11.82
C PRO A 40 -0.84 -9.94 11.89
N ALA A 41 -1.08 -9.34 13.06
CA ALA A 41 -2.14 -8.36 13.26
C ALA A 41 -1.93 -7.08 12.43
N ILE A 42 -0.69 -6.59 12.36
CA ILE A 42 -0.34 -5.41 11.56
C ILE A 42 -0.49 -5.72 10.07
N THR A 43 -0.01 -6.88 9.58
CA THR A 43 -0.18 -7.27 8.18
C THR A 43 -1.65 -7.39 7.78
N SER A 44 -2.49 -7.99 8.61
CA SER A 44 -3.93 -8.13 8.28
C SER A 44 -4.64 -6.78 8.25
N PHE A 45 -4.31 -5.86 9.16
CA PHE A 45 -4.84 -4.51 9.15
C PHE A 45 -4.43 -3.74 7.89
N GLN A 46 -3.15 -3.80 7.50
CA GLN A 46 -2.66 -3.19 6.27
C GLN A 46 -3.34 -3.77 5.03
N ASP A 47 -3.51 -5.09 4.98
CA ASP A 47 -4.18 -5.79 3.89
C ASP A 47 -5.65 -5.37 3.77
N ASN A 48 -6.37 -5.25 4.88
CA ASN A 48 -7.76 -4.76 4.89
C ASN A 48 -7.85 -3.30 4.41
N ALA A 49 -6.93 -2.44 4.83
CA ALA A 49 -6.86 -1.06 4.38
C ALA A 49 -6.56 -0.98 2.86
N ARG A 50 -5.60 -1.77 2.37
CA ARG A 50 -5.26 -1.87 0.94
C ARG A 50 -6.44 -2.39 0.11
N LYS A 51 -7.11 -3.45 0.58
CA LYS A 51 -8.32 -4.00 -0.05
C LYS A 51 -9.42 -2.96 -0.16
N SER A 52 -9.71 -2.24 0.92
CA SER A 52 -10.71 -1.16 0.95
C SER A 52 -10.34 -0.01 0.00
N ARG A 53 -9.06 0.35 -0.06
CA ARG A 53 -8.54 1.35 -0.99
C ARG A 53 -8.74 0.91 -2.44
N ILE A 54 -8.31 -0.29 -2.83
CA ILE A 54 -8.47 -0.83 -4.20
C ILE A 54 -9.95 -0.88 -4.59
N GLN A 55 -10.82 -1.31 -3.68
CA GLN A 55 -12.26 -1.37 -3.97
C GLN A 55 -12.86 0.04 -4.17
N SER A 56 -12.40 1.03 -3.41
CA SER A 56 -12.87 2.41 -3.54
C SER A 56 -12.37 3.05 -4.82
N GLU A 57 -11.08 2.85 -5.15
CA GLU A 57 -10.48 3.28 -6.42
C GLU A 57 -11.11 2.58 -7.62
N HIS A 58 -11.49 1.29 -7.51
CA HIS A 58 -12.23 0.60 -8.56
C HIS A 58 -13.56 1.32 -8.87
N ARG A 59 -14.35 1.67 -7.85
CA ARG A 59 -15.60 2.41 -8.06
C ARG A 59 -15.36 3.79 -8.67
N GLU A 60 -14.32 4.49 -8.21
CA GLU A 60 -13.93 5.79 -8.76
C GLU A 60 -13.55 5.67 -10.25
N LEU A 61 -12.76 4.66 -10.61
CA LEU A 61 -12.38 4.38 -12.01
C LEU A 61 -13.59 3.97 -12.87
N VAL A 62 -14.54 3.20 -12.33
CA VAL A 62 -15.79 2.89 -13.04
C VAL A 62 -16.57 4.16 -13.36
N SER A 63 -16.75 5.04 -12.37
CA SER A 63 -17.42 6.33 -12.59
C SER A 63 -16.66 7.22 -13.59
N ALA A 64 -15.33 7.18 -13.55
CA ALA A 64 -14.49 7.90 -14.50
C ALA A 64 -14.64 7.37 -15.93
N ILE A 65 -14.69 6.03 -16.12
CA ILE A 65 -14.95 5.40 -17.42
C ILE A 65 -16.31 5.85 -17.95
N GLN A 66 -17.35 5.78 -17.14
CA GLN A 66 -18.70 6.20 -17.54
C GLN A 66 -18.74 7.69 -17.93
N SER A 67 -18.05 8.55 -17.17
CA SER A 67 -17.95 9.98 -17.46
C SER A 67 -17.15 10.25 -18.75
N TYR A 68 -16.06 9.50 -18.98
CA TYR A 68 -15.26 9.59 -20.20
C TYR A 68 -16.08 9.21 -21.44
N ILE A 69 -16.79 8.08 -21.38
CA ILE A 69 -17.64 7.60 -22.48
C ILE A 69 -18.79 8.58 -22.73
N GLY A 70 -19.46 9.05 -21.67
CA GLY A 70 -20.57 10.00 -21.78
C GLY A 70 -20.17 11.38 -22.32
N GLY A 71 -18.90 11.75 -22.18
CA GLY A 71 -18.32 12.97 -22.74
C GLY A 71 -17.65 12.79 -24.11
N SER A 72 -17.62 11.57 -24.66
CA SER A 72 -17.02 11.29 -25.96
C SER A 72 -18.00 11.56 -27.11
N ASP A 73 -17.46 11.89 -28.29
CA ASP A 73 -18.26 12.20 -29.49
C ASP A 73 -19.09 11.01 -29.99
N ASP A 74 -18.59 9.78 -29.77
CA ASP A 74 -19.29 8.53 -30.08
C ASP A 74 -19.27 7.60 -28.86
N PRO A 75 -20.31 7.65 -28.00
CA PRO A 75 -20.42 6.77 -26.83
C PRO A 75 -20.48 5.27 -27.17
N GLY A 76 -20.86 4.91 -28.40
CA GLY A 76 -20.89 3.52 -28.86
C GLY A 76 -19.51 2.98 -29.22
N ASN A 77 -18.55 3.87 -29.46
CA ASN A 77 -17.17 3.54 -29.79
C ASN A 77 -16.20 4.58 -29.20
N PRO A 78 -15.99 4.59 -27.87
CA PRO A 78 -15.19 5.59 -27.18
C PRO A 78 -13.67 5.49 -27.46
N GLY A 79 -13.26 4.60 -28.37
CA GLY A 79 -11.86 4.29 -28.64
C GLY A 79 -11.17 3.60 -27.47
N GLU A 80 -9.84 3.55 -27.51
CA GLU A 80 -9.03 2.93 -26.45
C GLU A 80 -9.08 3.77 -25.16
N ILE A 81 -9.53 3.17 -24.06
CA ILE A 81 -9.53 3.78 -22.73
C ILE A 81 -8.29 3.27 -21.97
N THR A 82 -7.46 4.20 -21.49
CA THR A 82 -6.31 3.90 -20.63
C THR A 82 -6.45 4.63 -19.30
N LEU A 83 -5.69 4.21 -18.28
CA LEU A 83 -5.72 4.88 -16.96
C LEU A 83 -5.36 6.36 -17.07
N GLU A 84 -4.40 6.69 -17.93
CA GLU A 84 -3.93 8.06 -18.17
C GLU A 84 -5.04 8.95 -18.72
N LYS A 85 -5.89 8.43 -19.61
CA LYS A 85 -7.06 9.16 -20.13
C LYS A 85 -8.13 9.40 -19.07
N LEU A 86 -8.17 8.56 -18.03
CA LEU A 86 -9.10 8.72 -16.89
C LEU A 86 -8.60 9.69 -15.83
N ALA A 87 -7.32 10.10 -15.87
CA ALA A 87 -6.74 10.99 -14.88
C ALA A 87 -7.53 12.29 -14.63
N PRO A 88 -8.11 12.97 -15.65
CA PRO A 88 -8.94 14.16 -15.44
C PRO A 88 -10.28 13.90 -14.73
N TYR A 89 -10.73 12.64 -14.69
CA TYR A 89 -12.06 12.24 -14.21
C TYR A 89 -12.01 11.62 -12.81
N ILE A 90 -10.83 11.53 -12.20
CA ILE A 90 -10.65 11.04 -10.84
C ILE A 90 -10.05 12.13 -9.96
N SER A 91 -10.40 12.15 -8.68
CA SER A 91 -9.95 13.19 -7.74
C SER A 91 -8.49 13.02 -7.32
N LYS A 92 -7.81 11.99 -7.81
CA LYS A 92 -6.42 11.66 -7.50
C LYS A 92 -5.47 12.36 -8.45
N ASN A 93 -4.51 13.09 -7.88
CA ASN A 93 -3.38 13.61 -8.64
C ASN A 93 -2.23 12.62 -8.62
N ALA A 94 -1.50 12.53 -9.73
CA ALA A 94 -0.24 11.80 -9.77
C ALA A 94 0.70 12.32 -8.66
N ALA A 95 1.52 11.42 -8.08
CA ALA A 95 2.42 11.77 -6.98
C ALA A 95 3.30 12.98 -7.38
N LYS A 96 3.72 13.81 -6.43
CA LYS A 96 4.38 15.13 -6.66
C LYS A 96 5.52 15.19 -7.70
N ASN A 97 6.06 14.06 -8.16
CA ASN A 97 7.12 13.95 -9.17
C ASN A 97 6.83 12.89 -10.27
N SER A 98 5.57 12.49 -10.50
CA SER A 98 5.18 11.60 -11.59
C SER A 98 4.00 12.20 -12.34
N THR A 99 4.01 12.08 -13.66
CA THR A 99 2.85 12.40 -14.52
C THR A 99 1.92 11.20 -14.70
N ASN A 100 2.31 10.03 -14.21
CA ASN A 100 1.57 8.78 -14.39
C ASN A 100 0.59 8.57 -13.24
N ILE A 101 -0.70 8.55 -13.57
CA ILE A 101 -1.76 8.35 -12.59
C ILE A 101 -1.68 6.97 -11.91
N ALA A 102 -1.10 5.97 -12.58
CA ALA A 102 -0.82 4.65 -12.03
C ALA A 102 0.06 4.69 -10.77
N ASP A 103 0.85 5.75 -10.56
CA ASP A 103 1.65 5.91 -9.33
C ASP A 103 0.83 6.39 -8.12
N ALA A 104 -0.30 7.05 -8.36
CA ALA A 104 -1.20 7.49 -7.29
C ALA A 104 -2.25 6.42 -6.92
N LEU A 105 -2.49 5.46 -7.81
CA LEU A 105 -3.37 4.33 -7.58
C LEU A 105 -2.72 3.26 -6.70
N ALA A 106 -3.53 2.37 -6.14
CA ALA A 106 -3.09 1.28 -5.31
C ALA A 106 -2.20 0.32 -6.10
N LYS A 107 -1.22 -0.26 -5.39
CA LYS A 107 -0.23 -1.19 -5.95
C LYS A 107 -0.22 -2.53 -5.21
N ASN A 108 0.18 -3.59 -5.91
CA ASN A 108 0.51 -4.90 -5.36
C ASN A 108 2.02 -5.08 -5.42
N GLY A 109 2.73 -4.58 -4.41
CA GLY A 109 4.18 -4.44 -4.49
C GLY A 109 4.54 -3.36 -5.52
N GLN A 110 5.27 -3.74 -6.56
CA GLN A 110 5.68 -2.85 -7.65
C GLN A 110 4.61 -2.75 -8.76
N ASP A 111 3.72 -3.73 -8.86
CA ASP A 111 2.70 -3.79 -9.90
C ASP A 111 1.49 -2.91 -9.59
N SER A 112 0.85 -2.35 -10.62
CA SER A 112 -0.45 -1.70 -10.45
C SER A 112 -1.50 -2.69 -9.96
N ALA A 113 -2.37 -2.25 -9.04
CA ALA A 113 -3.55 -3.02 -8.67
C ALA A 113 -4.68 -2.91 -9.70
N HIS A 114 -4.60 -1.93 -10.61
CA HIS A 114 -5.63 -1.61 -11.60
C HIS A 114 -5.05 -1.73 -13.01
N THR A 115 -5.76 -2.46 -13.87
CA THR A 115 -5.37 -2.66 -15.26
C THR A 115 -6.60 -2.54 -16.14
N ILE A 116 -6.43 -1.93 -17.31
CA ILE A 116 -7.46 -1.87 -18.33
C ILE A 116 -6.96 -2.68 -19.53
N SER A 117 -7.78 -3.61 -20.01
CA SER A 117 -7.50 -4.40 -21.20
C SER A 117 -8.75 -4.47 -22.06
N GLY A 118 -8.66 -3.92 -23.28
CA GLY A 118 -9.81 -3.76 -24.16
C GLY A 118 -10.91 -2.96 -23.49
N THR A 119 -12.05 -3.61 -23.24
CA THR A 119 -13.26 -3.02 -22.64
C THR A 119 -13.45 -3.35 -21.17
N THR A 120 -12.43 -3.94 -20.52
CA THR A 120 -12.55 -4.42 -19.14
C THR A 120 -11.53 -3.74 -18.23
N LEU A 121 -12.04 -3.11 -17.17
CA LEU A 121 -11.27 -2.69 -16.00
C LEU A 121 -11.17 -3.86 -15.03
N THR A 122 -9.94 -4.26 -14.70
CA THR A 122 -9.66 -5.28 -13.69
C THR A 122 -8.87 -4.68 -12.54
N SER A 123 -9.44 -4.75 -11.33
CA SER A 123 -8.80 -4.38 -10.08
C SER A 123 -8.50 -5.63 -9.26
N THR A 124 -7.24 -5.87 -8.91
CA THR A 124 -6.81 -7.04 -8.15
C THR A 124 -6.19 -6.65 -6.83
N PHE A 125 -6.62 -7.26 -5.75
CA PHE A 125 -5.96 -7.23 -4.45
C PHE A 125 -5.21 -8.55 -4.22
N LYS A 126 -3.90 -8.46 -3.97
CA LYS A 126 -3.04 -9.59 -3.58
C LYS A 126 -2.69 -9.47 -2.08
N PRO A 127 -3.13 -10.41 -1.22
CA PRO A 127 -2.79 -10.40 0.21
C PRO A 127 -1.29 -10.51 0.45
N SER A 128 -0.76 -9.84 1.47
CA SER A 128 0.67 -9.84 1.77
C SER A 128 1.12 -11.16 2.42
N GLY A 129 0.21 -11.84 3.13
CA GLY A 129 0.49 -13.08 3.86
C GLY A 129 0.36 -14.38 3.06
N GLY A 130 0.14 -14.29 1.73
CA GLY A 130 -0.18 -15.46 0.91
C GLY A 130 -1.64 -15.90 1.10
N GLY A 131 -2.46 -15.70 0.08
CA GLY A 131 -3.89 -16.02 0.10
C GLY A 131 -4.50 -15.77 -1.27
N GLU A 132 -5.77 -16.08 -1.43
CA GLU A 132 -6.46 -15.88 -2.69
C GLU A 132 -6.56 -14.38 -3.05
N ASN A 133 -6.34 -14.10 -4.33
CA ASN A 133 -6.52 -12.76 -4.85
C ASN A 133 -8.01 -12.40 -4.87
N LYS A 134 -8.35 -11.19 -4.45
CA LYS A 134 -9.69 -10.65 -4.68
C LYS A 134 -9.68 -9.80 -5.95
N VAL A 135 -10.52 -10.15 -6.91
CA VAL A 135 -10.62 -9.47 -8.19
C VAL A 135 -11.99 -8.80 -8.32
N TRP A 136 -12.00 -7.58 -8.83
CA TRP A 136 -13.19 -6.86 -9.28
C TRP A 136 -13.02 -6.51 -10.75
N THR A 137 -14.04 -6.83 -11.54
CA THR A 137 -14.05 -6.58 -12.98
C THR A 137 -15.23 -5.71 -13.35
N TYR A 138 -15.00 -4.75 -14.25
CA TYR A 138 -16.05 -3.96 -14.87
C TYR A 138 -15.83 -3.95 -16.38
N ASP A 139 -16.77 -4.52 -17.13
CA ASP A 139 -16.81 -4.49 -18.59
C ASP A 139 -17.84 -3.46 -19.03
N TRP A 140 -17.40 -2.37 -19.67
CA TRP A 140 -18.29 -1.30 -20.12
C TRP A 140 -18.87 -1.54 -21.52
N SER A 141 -18.40 -2.57 -22.23
CA SER A 141 -19.00 -3.00 -23.50
C SER A 141 -20.16 -3.97 -23.30
N ALA A 142 -20.18 -4.65 -22.15
CA ALA A 142 -21.30 -5.48 -21.77
C ALA A 142 -22.50 -4.60 -21.44
N ASN A 143 -23.53 -4.61 -22.30
CA ASN A 143 -24.82 -3.96 -22.08
C ASN A 143 -25.52 -4.49 -20.81
N GLY A 144 -25.10 -4.03 -19.63
CA GLY A 144 -25.78 -4.23 -18.35
C GLY A 144 -25.56 -5.57 -17.64
N VAL A 145 -24.63 -6.43 -18.07
CA VAL A 145 -24.39 -7.71 -17.38
C VAL A 145 -23.25 -7.56 -16.37
N ASN A 146 -23.57 -7.11 -15.17
CA ASN A 146 -22.70 -7.24 -14.00
C ASN A 146 -22.44 -8.74 -13.78
N LYS A 147 -21.26 -9.24 -14.17
CA LYS A 147 -20.80 -10.57 -13.79
C LYS A 147 -20.33 -10.50 -12.33
N ASN A 148 -21.28 -10.70 -11.42
CA ASN A 148 -21.02 -10.95 -9.99
C ASN A 148 -20.35 -12.31 -9.80
#